data_AF-F2G3V0-F1
#
_entry.id   AF-F2G3V0-F1
#
_cell.length_a   1.000
_cell.length_b   1.000
_cell.length_c   1.000
_cell.angle_alpha   90.00
_cell.angle_beta   90.00
_cell.angle_gamma   90.00
#
_symmetry.space_group_name_H-M   'P 1'
#
loop_
_entity.id
_entity.type
_entity.pdbx_description
1 polymer ?
#
loop_
_entity_poly.entity_id
_entity_poly.type
_entity_poly.pdbx_seq_one_letter_code
_entity_poly.pdbx_strand_id
1 'polypeptide(L)'
;MTKISANLKQFFCEGKLFVNGDFLTSKELEEEKFKQLFSPINHQSYHFDVNSNVGTVSVEELDFIYEDFHDLLESALSYNEGAYPDEVIILSAGNSFVKVDDFMKNINGWFEFFRMTADHFFSNDREERSFSYVFIDHRSNKSSTVVTFNPADICSSVIEGLVDSITDPSKLLKSLNKNDAHKGEKLSTMRVSIIDMVKNNGLCFVDFLEFGEELLNKFHINYETYLKSFSFEDFVKDLEEDVGDFINKVEEQIQGFYMQALAVPGAVILASALRGAEKSVSLALIFSASLALLLVFRSLISKKKFIKRIAENTQTKLQLYKSRTADINNNFAKSIISEKIEAAMTSVTETEKDSIKDIRNLRDIIISVIAMYLICATVFWKF
;
A
#
# COMPACT_ATOMS: atom_id res chain seq x y z
N MET A 1 -15.07 39.26 -6.09
CA MET A 1 -14.83 40.40 -6.99
C MET A 1 -13.61 40.03 -7.81
N THR A 2 -13.73 39.75 -9.10
CA THR A 2 -12.75 38.86 -9.78
C THR A 2 -11.85 39.56 -10.79
N LYS A 3 -11.73 40.89 -10.77
CA LYS A 3 -10.73 41.62 -11.57
C LYS A 3 -10.30 42.85 -10.79
N ILE A 4 -8.99 43.05 -10.62
CA ILE A 4 -8.48 44.38 -10.31
C ILE A 4 -9.07 45.33 -11.35
N SER A 5 -9.75 46.39 -10.90
CA SER A 5 -10.37 47.33 -11.84
C SER A 5 -9.29 47.91 -12.75
N ALA A 6 -9.54 47.97 -14.06
CA ALA A 6 -8.59 48.53 -15.02
C ALA A 6 -8.13 49.94 -14.62
N ASN A 7 -9.02 50.68 -13.96
CA ASN A 7 -8.75 52.00 -13.39
C ASN A 7 -7.71 51.95 -12.25
N LEU A 8 -7.77 50.96 -11.36
CA LEU A 8 -6.79 50.80 -10.27
C LEU A 8 -5.39 50.53 -10.82
N LYS A 9 -5.27 49.61 -11.78
CA LYS A 9 -4.01 49.30 -12.45
C LYS A 9 -3.45 50.52 -13.18
N GLN A 10 -4.30 51.25 -13.88
CA GLN A 10 -3.92 52.49 -14.56
C GLN A 10 -3.41 53.55 -13.57
N PHE A 11 -4.13 53.82 -12.49
CA PHE A 11 -3.73 54.86 -11.52
C PHE A 11 -2.46 54.49 -10.75
N PHE A 12 -2.22 53.20 -10.50
CA PHE A 12 -0.97 52.73 -9.89
C PHE A 12 0.21 52.91 -10.84
N CYS A 13 0.08 52.52 -12.12
CA CYS A 13 1.12 52.72 -13.13
C CYS A 13 1.40 54.21 -13.45
N GLU A 14 0.38 55.07 -13.35
CA GLU A 14 0.51 56.52 -13.50
C GLU A 14 1.15 57.20 -12.27
N GLY A 15 1.42 56.47 -11.18
CA GLY A 15 1.96 57.02 -9.93
C GLY A 15 0.97 57.85 -9.11
N LYS A 16 -0.33 57.77 -9.44
CA LYS A 16 -1.42 58.42 -8.70
C LYS A 16 -1.85 57.63 -7.47
N LEU A 17 -1.54 56.34 -7.43
CA LEU A 17 -1.65 55.48 -6.26
C LEU A 17 -0.27 54.89 -5.97
N PHE A 18 0.18 54.98 -4.73
CA PHE A 18 1.45 54.41 -4.29
C PHE A 18 1.36 53.98 -2.84
N VAL A 19 2.13 52.97 -2.46
CA VAL A 19 2.20 52.50 -1.08
C VAL A 19 3.21 53.36 -0.31
N ASN A 20 2.80 53.87 0.85
CA ASN A 20 3.61 54.69 1.74
C ASN A 20 3.50 54.16 3.17
N GLY A 21 4.46 53.33 3.57
CA GLY A 21 4.36 52.53 4.80
C GLY A 21 3.14 51.60 4.72
N ASP A 22 2.35 51.58 5.77
CA ASP A 22 1.19 50.67 5.91
C ASP A 22 -0.06 51.15 5.14
N PHE A 23 0.04 52.25 4.39
CA PHE A 23 -1.10 52.87 3.70
C PHE A 23 -0.89 52.98 2.19
N LEU A 24 -1.90 52.59 1.42
CA LEU A 24 -2.04 52.97 0.02
C LEU A 24 -2.53 54.41 -0.04
N THR A 25 -1.68 55.29 -0.57
CA THR A 25 -1.91 56.73 -0.65
C THR A 25 -2.20 57.15 -2.08
N SER A 26 -3.21 58.01 -2.26
CA SER A 26 -3.50 58.65 -3.55
C SER A 26 -2.90 60.04 -3.65
N LYS A 27 -2.47 60.42 -4.84
CA LYS A 27 -2.01 61.76 -5.19
C LYS A 27 -2.71 62.21 -6.46
N GLU A 28 -3.25 63.43 -6.42
CA GLU A 28 -3.95 64.04 -7.56
C GLU A 28 -5.18 63.23 -8.03
N LEU A 29 -5.81 62.48 -7.12
CA LEU A 29 -7.04 61.72 -7.38
C LEU A 29 -8.23 62.39 -6.68
N GLU A 30 -9.32 62.63 -7.39
CA GLU A 30 -10.54 63.22 -6.81
C GLU A 30 -11.21 62.25 -5.81
N GLU A 31 -11.82 62.80 -4.75
CA GLU A 31 -12.50 62.02 -3.70
C GLU A 31 -13.50 61.01 -4.27
N GLU A 32 -14.32 61.41 -5.24
CA GLU A 32 -15.32 60.53 -5.87
C GLU A 32 -14.68 59.33 -6.58
N LYS A 33 -13.52 59.51 -7.22
CA LYS A 33 -12.78 58.43 -7.88
C LYS A 33 -12.10 57.53 -6.85
N PHE A 34 -11.56 58.11 -5.77
CA PHE A 34 -10.95 57.34 -4.69
C PHE A 34 -11.99 56.48 -3.97
N LYS A 35 -13.16 57.05 -3.69
CA LYS A 35 -14.31 56.37 -3.06
C LYS A 35 -14.93 55.27 -3.93
N GLN A 36 -14.88 55.41 -5.26
CA GLN A 36 -15.28 54.35 -6.19
C GLN A 36 -14.34 53.15 -6.16
N LEU A 37 -13.04 53.37 -5.93
CA LEU A 37 -12.04 52.31 -5.80
C LEU A 37 -12.07 51.68 -4.41
N PHE A 38 -12.19 52.50 -3.37
CA PHE A 38 -12.17 52.10 -1.98
C PHE A 38 -13.41 52.62 -1.26
N SER A 39 -14.43 51.78 -1.18
CA SER A 39 -15.68 52.15 -0.50
C SER A 39 -15.46 52.22 1.02
N PRO A 40 -15.87 53.31 1.70
CA PRO A 40 -15.80 53.44 3.16
C PRO A 40 -16.64 52.38 3.91
N ILE A 41 -17.54 51.68 3.21
CA ILE A 41 -18.35 50.60 3.79
C ILE A 41 -17.50 49.32 3.95
N ASN A 42 -16.56 49.11 3.04
CA ASN A 42 -15.74 47.89 3.00
C ASN A 42 -14.34 48.10 3.59
N HIS A 43 -13.89 49.36 3.71
CA HIS A 43 -12.55 49.72 4.19
C HIS A 43 -12.70 50.69 5.37
N GLN A 44 -12.45 50.21 6.59
CA GLN A 44 -12.65 50.99 7.82
C GLN A 44 -11.57 52.06 7.99
N SER A 45 -10.39 51.80 7.45
CA SER A 45 -9.24 52.71 7.42
C SER A 45 -9.34 53.82 6.37
N TYR A 46 -10.44 53.88 5.60
CA TYR A 46 -10.64 54.90 4.58
C TYR A 46 -10.56 56.32 5.17
N HIS A 47 -9.65 57.12 4.65
CA HIS A 47 -9.55 58.53 4.94
C HIS A 47 -9.26 59.33 3.67
N PHE A 48 -9.85 60.52 3.54
CA PHE A 48 -9.58 61.42 2.44
C PHE A 48 -9.48 62.85 2.96
N ASP A 49 -8.32 63.48 2.76
CA ASP A 49 -8.10 64.89 3.08
C ASP A 49 -8.41 65.75 1.85
N VAL A 50 -9.52 66.49 1.95
CA VAL A 50 -10.01 67.39 0.90
C VAL A 50 -9.03 68.54 0.61
N ASN A 51 -8.22 68.95 1.58
CA ASN A 51 -7.31 70.09 1.40
C ASN A 51 -6.04 69.73 0.63
N SER A 52 -5.52 68.51 0.86
CA SER A 52 -4.34 68.00 0.16
C SER A 52 -4.70 67.13 -1.05
N ASN A 53 -5.98 66.79 -1.22
CA ASN A 53 -6.49 65.88 -2.25
C ASN A 53 -5.76 64.52 -2.22
N VAL A 54 -5.63 64.00 -0.99
CA VAL A 54 -4.93 62.75 -0.66
C VAL A 54 -5.90 61.81 0.04
N GLY A 55 -6.06 60.62 -0.52
CA GLY A 55 -6.78 59.51 0.10
C GLY A 55 -5.83 58.45 0.63
N THR A 56 -6.15 57.85 1.76
CA THR A 56 -5.38 56.76 2.38
C THR A 56 -6.29 55.61 2.78
N VAL A 57 -5.84 54.39 2.52
CA VAL A 57 -6.44 53.13 2.98
C VAL A 57 -5.33 52.21 3.44
N SER A 58 -5.54 51.50 4.54
CA SER A 58 -4.59 50.52 5.08
C SER A 58 -4.37 49.38 4.09
N VAL A 59 -3.11 48.99 3.88
CA VAL A 59 -2.73 47.85 3.03
C VAL A 59 -3.31 46.54 3.57
N GLU A 60 -3.46 46.41 4.90
CA GLU A 60 -4.04 45.22 5.53
C GLU A 60 -5.51 44.97 5.15
N GLU A 61 -6.24 46.00 4.72
CA GLU A 61 -7.62 45.89 4.26
C GLU A 61 -7.72 45.57 2.76
N LEU A 62 -6.58 45.44 2.06
CA LEU A 62 -6.52 45.26 0.62
C LEU A 62 -6.06 43.86 0.25
N ASP A 63 -7.02 43.03 -0.17
CA ASP A 63 -6.83 41.64 -0.63
C ASP A 63 -6.02 41.48 -1.95
N PHE A 64 -5.26 42.49 -2.38
CA PHE A 64 -4.50 42.46 -3.63
C PHE A 64 -3.10 43.10 -3.53
N ILE A 65 -2.68 43.54 -2.34
CA ILE A 65 -1.33 44.07 -2.09
C ILE A 65 -0.68 43.22 -0.99
N TYR A 66 0.52 42.75 -1.25
CA TYR A 66 1.30 41.90 -0.34
C TYR A 66 2.72 42.44 -0.20
N GLU A 67 3.32 42.36 1.00
CA GLU A 67 4.70 42.83 1.20
C GLU A 67 5.67 41.95 0.41
N ASP A 68 5.48 40.63 0.50
CA ASP A 68 6.25 39.63 -0.20
C ASP A 68 5.43 38.40 -0.64
N PHE A 69 6.12 37.42 -1.21
CA PHE A 69 5.50 36.15 -1.61
C PHE A 69 5.08 35.28 -0.41
N HIS A 70 5.63 35.49 0.78
CA HIS A 70 5.20 34.79 1.99
C HIS A 70 3.81 35.23 2.39
N ASP A 71 3.56 36.54 2.43
CA ASP A 71 2.23 37.10 2.71
C ASP A 71 1.17 36.57 1.73
N LEU A 72 1.53 36.48 0.44
CA LEU A 72 0.66 35.91 -0.59
C LEU A 72 0.33 34.44 -0.27
N LEU A 73 1.34 33.62 0.04
CA LEU A 73 1.16 32.21 0.37
C LEU A 73 0.36 32.01 1.66
N GLU A 74 0.57 32.86 2.67
CA GLU A 74 -0.19 32.86 3.91
C GLU A 74 -1.65 33.22 3.68
N SER A 75 -1.92 34.20 2.80
CA SER A 75 -3.29 34.57 2.47
C SER A 75 -4.07 33.39 1.90
N ALA A 76 -3.41 32.53 1.10
CA ALA A 76 -4.01 31.33 0.55
C ALA A 76 -4.47 30.33 1.62
N LEU A 77 -3.88 30.32 2.82
CA LEU A 77 -4.31 29.47 3.95
C LEU A 77 -5.60 29.97 4.61
N SER A 78 -5.80 31.29 4.61
CA SER A 78 -6.93 31.96 5.25
C SER A 78 -8.16 32.08 4.35
N TYR A 79 -7.98 31.94 3.03
CA TYR A 79 -9.06 32.07 2.07
C TYR A 79 -9.98 30.83 2.07
N ASN A 80 -11.20 31.00 2.57
CA ASN A 80 -12.29 30.04 2.36
C ASN A 80 -13.00 30.37 1.04
N GLU A 81 -12.89 29.47 0.06
CA GLU A 81 -13.68 29.39 -1.19
C GLU A 81 -14.30 30.73 -1.66
N GLY A 82 -13.49 31.56 -2.34
CA GLY A 82 -13.91 32.87 -2.82
C GLY A 82 -13.05 33.35 -3.98
N ALA A 83 -13.63 34.15 -4.87
CA ALA A 83 -13.02 34.64 -6.10
C ALA A 83 -11.64 35.29 -5.86
N TYR A 84 -10.58 34.60 -6.28
CA TYR A 84 -9.21 35.12 -6.21
C TYR A 84 -9.03 36.34 -7.12
N PRO A 85 -8.18 37.30 -6.73
CA PRO A 85 -7.75 38.34 -7.65
C PRO A 85 -6.93 37.72 -8.79
N ASP A 86 -7.18 38.14 -10.02
CA ASP A 86 -6.43 37.66 -11.20
C ASP A 86 -4.94 38.07 -11.12
N GLU A 87 -4.68 39.25 -10.57
CA GLU A 87 -3.36 39.85 -10.40
C GLU A 87 -3.25 40.46 -9.00
N VAL A 88 -2.05 40.51 -8.45
CA VAL A 88 -1.74 41.12 -7.14
C VAL A 88 -0.48 41.97 -7.26
N ILE A 89 -0.28 42.90 -6.33
CA ILE A 89 0.90 43.74 -6.24
C ILE A 89 1.81 43.16 -5.14
N ILE A 90 3.08 42.90 -5.49
CA ILE A 90 4.09 42.48 -4.52
C ILE A 90 5.11 43.59 -4.35
N LEU A 91 5.22 44.13 -3.13
CA LEU A 91 6.05 45.30 -2.86
C LEU A 91 7.55 44.99 -3.00
N SER A 92 7.99 43.86 -2.46
CA SER A 92 9.37 43.37 -2.59
C SER A 92 9.80 43.08 -4.02
N ALA A 93 8.85 42.78 -4.92
CA ALA A 93 9.09 42.57 -6.35
C ALA A 93 9.03 43.87 -7.17
N GLY A 94 9.32 45.02 -6.55
CA GLY A 94 9.36 46.32 -7.22
C GLY A 94 7.99 46.92 -7.54
N ASN A 95 6.97 46.63 -6.71
CA ASN A 95 5.59 47.07 -6.89
C ASN A 95 4.99 46.63 -8.25
N SER A 96 5.36 45.43 -8.71
CA SER A 96 4.90 44.89 -9.98
C SER A 96 3.59 44.11 -9.82
N PHE A 97 2.78 44.10 -10.88
CA PHE A 97 1.59 43.26 -10.96
C PHE A 97 1.99 41.83 -11.35
N VAL A 98 1.70 40.88 -10.47
CA VAL A 98 1.95 39.45 -10.66
C VAL A 98 0.61 38.73 -10.88
N LYS A 99 0.51 37.90 -11.91
CA LYS A 99 -0.68 37.09 -12.20
C LYS A 99 -0.69 35.88 -11.26
N VAL A 100 -1.76 35.68 -10.48
CA VAL A 100 -1.79 34.66 -9.42
C VAL A 100 -3.07 33.81 -9.40
N ASP A 101 -3.97 33.99 -10.37
CA ASP A 101 -5.21 33.22 -10.49
C ASP A 101 -4.99 31.70 -10.45
N ASP A 102 -4.10 31.21 -11.31
CA ASP A 102 -3.78 29.79 -11.42
C ASP A 102 -3.06 29.28 -10.16
N PHE A 103 -2.13 30.07 -9.62
CA PHE A 103 -1.42 29.76 -8.38
C PHE A 103 -2.37 29.59 -7.20
N MET A 104 -3.22 30.59 -6.94
CA MET A 104 -4.17 30.60 -5.82
C MET A 104 -5.19 29.46 -5.92
N LYS A 105 -5.62 29.12 -7.13
CA LYS A 105 -6.49 27.97 -7.37
C LYS A 105 -5.78 26.65 -7.10
N ASN A 106 -4.56 26.49 -7.60
CA ASN A 106 -3.82 25.23 -7.49
C ASN A 106 -3.37 24.97 -6.05
N ILE A 107 -2.86 25.98 -5.34
CA ILE A 107 -2.40 25.82 -3.94
C ILE A 107 -3.56 25.42 -3.01
N ASN A 108 -4.75 26.00 -3.21
CA ASN A 108 -5.95 25.63 -2.46
C ASN A 108 -6.39 24.19 -2.76
N GLY A 109 -6.31 23.77 -4.02
CA GLY A 109 -6.53 22.38 -4.40
C GLY A 109 -5.54 21.41 -3.73
N TRP A 110 -4.29 21.83 -3.55
CA TRP A 110 -3.28 21.04 -2.85
C TRP A 110 -3.58 20.93 -1.36
N PHE A 111 -3.97 22.02 -0.69
CA PHE A 111 -4.41 21.96 0.70
C PHE A 111 -5.62 21.05 0.89
N GLU A 112 -6.60 21.08 -0.03
CA GLU A 112 -7.73 20.14 -0.02
C GLU A 112 -7.24 18.69 -0.18
N PHE A 113 -6.35 18.44 -1.15
CA PHE A 113 -5.79 17.11 -1.40
C PHE A 113 -5.10 16.53 -0.16
N PHE A 114 -4.19 17.29 0.47
CA PHE A 114 -3.49 16.86 1.67
C PHE A 114 -4.46 16.66 2.85
N ARG A 115 -5.48 17.52 3.00
CA ARG A 115 -6.51 17.37 4.03
C ARG A 115 -7.38 16.13 3.83
N MET A 116 -7.66 15.75 2.59
CA MET A 116 -8.41 14.54 2.26
C MET A 116 -7.60 13.26 2.45
N THR A 117 -6.29 13.31 2.22
CA THR A 117 -5.43 12.15 2.20
C THR A 117 -4.75 11.86 3.53
N ALA A 118 -4.41 12.87 4.33
CA ALA A 118 -3.75 12.68 5.62
C ALA A 118 -4.62 11.89 6.62
N ASP A 119 -3.97 11.16 7.53
CA ASP A 119 -4.66 10.49 8.64
C ASP A 119 -4.96 11.47 9.77
N HIS A 120 -4.02 12.40 10.03
CA HIS A 120 -4.20 13.48 10.97
C HIS A 120 -3.70 14.81 10.40
N PHE A 121 -4.35 15.89 10.81
CA PHE A 121 -3.98 17.26 10.51
C PHE A 121 -3.85 18.02 11.82
N PHE A 122 -2.72 18.70 12.01
CA PHE A 122 -2.47 19.57 13.16
C PHE A 122 -2.16 20.98 12.64
N SER A 123 -2.94 21.99 13.04
CA SER A 123 -2.54 23.40 12.92
C SER A 123 -1.92 23.86 14.23
N ASN A 124 -0.82 24.62 14.13
CA ASN A 124 -0.19 25.23 15.29
C ASN A 124 -0.70 26.68 15.41
N ASP A 125 -1.68 26.91 16.28
CA ASP A 125 -2.35 28.22 16.44
C ASP A 125 -1.52 29.27 17.20
N ARG A 126 -0.31 28.90 17.67
CA ARG A 126 0.58 29.82 18.40
C ARG A 126 1.62 30.35 17.42
N GLU A 127 1.33 31.50 16.82
CA GLU A 127 2.27 32.40 16.14
C GLU A 127 2.86 31.95 14.79
N GLU A 128 3.00 30.66 14.48
CA GLU A 128 3.75 30.22 13.28
C GLU A 128 2.91 29.79 12.06
N ARG A 129 1.56 29.82 12.11
CA ARG A 129 0.65 29.37 11.02
C ARG A 129 1.10 28.07 10.31
N SER A 130 1.83 27.23 11.02
CA SER A 130 2.38 25.99 10.51
C SER A 130 1.38 24.87 10.69
N PHE A 131 1.32 23.95 9.74
CA PHE A 131 0.52 22.76 9.87
C PHE A 131 1.26 21.52 9.41
N SER A 132 0.88 20.41 10.00
CA SER A 132 1.48 19.12 9.72
C SER A 132 0.41 18.12 9.31
N TYR A 133 0.65 17.48 8.19
CA TYR A 133 -0.09 16.33 7.71
C TYR A 133 0.65 15.07 8.11
N VAL A 134 -0.01 14.21 8.88
CA VAL A 134 0.56 12.94 9.33
C VAL A 134 -0.01 11.82 8.47
N PHE A 135 0.89 11.03 7.90
CA PHE A 135 0.60 9.86 7.08
C PHE A 135 1.09 8.61 7.78
N ILE A 136 0.20 7.65 8.00
CA ILE A 136 0.50 6.40 8.67
C ILE A 136 0.42 5.26 7.66
N ASP A 137 1.50 4.51 7.51
CA ASP A 137 1.47 3.25 6.76
C ASP A 137 0.89 2.16 7.65
N HIS A 138 -0.37 1.80 7.42
CA HIS A 138 -1.01 0.69 8.14
C HIS A 138 -0.50 -0.70 7.73
N ARG A 139 0.30 -0.82 6.66
CA ARG A 139 0.88 -2.11 6.21
C ARG A 139 2.11 -2.50 7.00
N SER A 140 2.83 -1.52 7.57
CA SER A 140 3.96 -1.77 8.46
C SER A 140 3.75 -1.06 9.79
N ASN A 141 3.65 -1.83 10.88
CA ASN A 141 3.38 -1.34 12.25
C ASN A 141 4.42 -0.33 12.83
N LYS A 142 5.30 0.26 12.02
CA LYS A 142 6.45 1.08 12.44
C LYS A 142 6.74 2.29 11.55
N SER A 143 5.84 2.64 10.63
CA SER A 143 6.12 3.64 9.59
C SER A 143 5.09 4.75 9.58
N SER A 144 5.41 5.87 10.23
CA SER A 144 4.72 7.15 10.01
C SER A 144 5.66 8.12 9.31
N THR A 145 5.09 8.93 8.44
CA THR A 145 5.78 10.07 7.83
C THR A 145 4.96 11.31 8.14
N VAL A 146 5.64 12.38 8.54
CA VAL A 146 5.03 13.69 8.74
C VAL A 146 5.47 14.58 7.59
N VAL A 147 4.51 15.15 6.88
CA VAL A 147 4.76 16.21 5.90
C VAL A 147 4.31 17.50 6.56
N THR A 148 5.29 18.32 6.93
CA THR A 148 5.06 19.62 7.55
C THR A 148 5.11 20.71 6.50
N PHE A 149 4.18 21.65 6.60
CA PHE A 149 4.20 22.89 5.86
C PHE A 149 4.28 24.05 6.83
N ASN A 150 5.26 24.91 6.59
CA ASN A 150 5.46 26.15 7.30
C ASN A 150 5.90 27.20 6.26
N PRO A 151 5.06 28.21 5.96
CA PRO A 151 5.43 29.28 5.03
C PRO A 151 6.78 29.90 5.37
N ALA A 152 7.07 30.10 6.67
CA ALA A 152 8.30 30.74 7.14
C ALA A 152 9.57 29.93 6.82
N ASP A 153 9.46 28.61 6.62
CA ASP A 153 10.62 27.75 6.31
C ASP A 153 10.98 27.76 4.81
N ILE A 154 10.14 28.36 3.96
CA ILE A 154 10.33 28.40 2.51
C ILE A 154 11.03 29.71 2.13
N CYS A 155 12.03 29.68 1.27
CA CYS A 155 12.66 30.92 0.78
C CYS A 155 11.71 31.68 -0.17
N SER A 156 11.66 33.02 -0.07
CA SER A 156 10.75 33.84 -0.89
C SER A 156 10.94 33.64 -2.40
N SER A 157 12.20 33.44 -2.84
CA SER A 157 12.54 33.13 -4.24
C SER A 157 11.99 31.77 -4.73
N VAL A 158 11.78 30.81 -3.82
CA VAL A 158 11.15 29.52 -4.15
C VAL A 158 9.65 29.72 -4.35
N ILE A 159 9.02 30.54 -3.49
CA ILE A 159 7.59 30.88 -3.62
C ILE A 159 7.34 31.66 -4.91
N GLU A 160 8.21 32.61 -5.26
CA GLU A 160 8.18 33.31 -6.55
C GLU A 160 8.21 32.33 -7.73
N GLY A 161 9.12 31.34 -7.70
CA GLY A 161 9.16 30.28 -8.73
C GLY A 161 7.89 29.41 -8.77
N LEU A 162 7.30 29.11 -7.61
CA LEU A 162 6.07 28.32 -7.49
C LEU A 162 4.85 28.98 -8.13
N VAL A 163 4.81 30.32 -8.21
CA VAL A 163 3.70 31.04 -8.86
C VAL A 163 3.51 30.54 -10.30
N ASP A 164 4.61 30.25 -11.00
CA ASP A 164 4.60 29.77 -12.38
C ASP A 164 4.71 28.23 -12.49
N SER A 165 5.35 27.55 -11.53
CA SER A 165 5.67 26.11 -11.62
C SER A 165 4.64 25.19 -10.95
N ILE A 166 3.72 25.71 -10.12
CA ILE A 166 2.78 24.89 -9.36
C ILE A 166 1.89 24.04 -10.27
N THR A 167 1.81 22.74 -9.95
CA THR A 167 1.00 21.78 -10.71
C THR A 167 -0.47 21.80 -10.28
N ASP A 168 -1.37 21.47 -11.22
CA ASP A 168 -2.81 21.35 -10.96
C ASP A 168 -3.14 20.00 -10.28
N PRO A 169 -3.63 20.00 -9.02
CA PRO A 169 -3.99 18.78 -8.29
C PRO A 169 -5.34 18.19 -8.73
N SER A 170 -6.06 18.79 -9.69
CA SER A 170 -7.42 18.36 -10.06
C SER A 170 -7.50 16.89 -10.49
N LYS A 171 -6.47 16.35 -11.16
CA LYS A 171 -6.41 14.92 -11.55
C LYS A 171 -6.29 14.00 -10.33
N LEU A 172 -5.49 14.39 -9.34
CA LEU A 172 -5.35 13.67 -8.07
C LEU A 172 -6.66 13.70 -7.28
N LEU A 173 -7.27 14.88 -7.14
CA LEU A 173 -8.56 15.06 -6.46
C LEU A 173 -9.67 14.24 -7.13
N LYS A 174 -9.75 14.25 -8.47
CA LYS A 174 -10.70 13.42 -9.24
C LYS A 174 -10.46 11.92 -9.01
N SER A 175 -9.22 11.49 -8.88
CA SER A 175 -8.89 10.09 -8.61
C SER A 175 -9.33 9.63 -7.22
N LEU A 176 -9.54 10.56 -6.29
CA LEU A 176 -9.96 10.34 -4.90
C LEU A 176 -11.43 10.69 -4.63
N ASN A 177 -12.27 10.73 -5.67
CA ASN A 177 -13.65 11.20 -5.61
C ASN A 177 -14.46 10.56 -4.45
N LYS A 178 -15.26 11.39 -3.78
CA LYS A 178 -16.05 11.03 -2.59
C LYS A 178 -17.12 9.95 -2.85
N ASN A 179 -17.55 9.77 -4.10
CA ASN A 179 -18.61 8.83 -4.49
C ASN A 179 -18.09 7.48 -5.03
N ASP A 180 -16.79 7.22 -4.94
CA ASP A 180 -16.18 5.98 -5.39
C ASP A 180 -16.37 4.86 -4.35
N ALA A 181 -16.82 3.68 -4.78
CA ALA A 181 -16.99 2.51 -3.92
C ALA A 181 -15.65 2.02 -3.32
N HIS A 182 -14.53 2.30 -4.00
CA HIS A 182 -13.17 1.92 -3.58
C HIS A 182 -12.38 3.10 -2.98
N LYS A 183 -13.08 4.11 -2.47
CA LYS A 183 -12.46 5.33 -1.93
C LYS A 183 -11.49 5.02 -0.79
N GLY A 184 -11.84 4.10 0.11
CA GLY A 184 -10.99 3.74 1.25
C GLY A 184 -9.64 3.18 0.80
N GLU A 185 -9.66 2.28 -0.18
CA GLU A 185 -8.50 1.63 -0.76
C GLU A 185 -7.64 2.62 -1.55
N LYS A 186 -8.28 3.50 -2.33
CA LYS A 186 -7.58 4.55 -3.09
C LYS A 186 -6.89 5.54 -2.16
N LEU A 187 -7.55 5.99 -1.09
CA LEU A 187 -6.92 6.86 -0.09
C LEU A 187 -5.75 6.15 0.61
N SER A 188 -5.94 4.90 1.05
CA SER A 188 -4.86 4.11 1.66
C SER A 188 -3.67 3.93 0.71
N THR A 189 -3.92 3.68 -0.58
CA THR A 189 -2.87 3.54 -1.59
C THR A 189 -2.17 4.86 -1.88
N MET A 190 -2.91 5.97 -1.89
CA MET A 190 -2.34 7.31 -2.03
C MET A 190 -1.41 7.66 -0.87
N ARG A 191 -1.81 7.38 0.38
CA ARG A 191 -0.97 7.61 1.57
C ARG A 191 0.35 6.88 1.48
N VAL A 192 0.33 5.61 1.08
CA VAL A 192 1.57 4.84 0.91
C VAL A 192 2.42 5.40 -0.23
N SER A 193 1.81 5.92 -1.29
CA SER A 193 2.55 6.57 -2.37
C SER A 193 3.26 7.84 -1.90
N ILE A 194 2.61 8.65 -1.05
CA ILE A 194 3.22 9.82 -0.40
C ILE A 194 4.37 9.38 0.52
N ILE A 195 4.13 8.40 1.40
CA ILE A 195 5.15 7.87 2.33
C ILE A 195 6.38 7.35 1.56
N ASP A 196 6.17 6.60 0.48
CA ASP A 196 7.24 6.08 -0.38
C ASP A 196 8.05 7.21 -1.00
N MET A 197 7.40 8.26 -1.51
CA MET A 197 8.08 9.40 -2.13
C MET A 197 8.90 10.19 -1.10
N VAL A 198 8.34 10.46 0.09
CA VAL A 198 9.09 11.16 1.14
C VAL A 198 10.30 10.34 1.60
N LYS A 199 10.14 9.03 1.82
CA LYS A 199 11.25 8.20 2.34
C LYS A 199 12.36 7.96 1.34
N ASN A 200 12.01 7.73 0.07
CA ASN A 200 13.00 7.37 -0.94
C ASN A 200 13.70 8.59 -1.54
N ASN A 201 12.98 9.73 -1.62
CA ASN A 201 13.47 10.91 -2.33
C ASN A 201 13.69 12.10 -1.38
N GLY A 202 13.27 12.02 -0.12
CA GLY A 202 13.42 13.11 0.85
C GLY A 202 12.52 14.31 0.59
N LEU A 203 11.41 14.12 -0.12
CA LEU A 203 10.54 15.22 -0.56
C LEU A 203 9.82 15.90 0.61
N CYS A 204 9.76 17.23 0.56
CA CYS A 204 9.01 18.09 1.45
C CYS A 204 7.68 18.54 0.81
N PHE A 205 6.88 19.34 1.51
CA PHE A 205 5.58 19.80 0.99
C PHE A 205 5.71 20.55 -0.34
N VAL A 206 6.72 21.43 -0.47
CA VAL A 206 6.94 22.23 -1.68
C VAL A 206 7.20 21.35 -2.90
N ASP A 207 7.99 20.29 -2.74
CA ASP A 207 8.29 19.36 -3.82
C ASP A 207 7.01 18.71 -4.39
N PHE A 208 6.02 18.43 -3.54
CA PHE A 208 4.74 17.88 -4.01
C PHE A 208 3.94 18.86 -4.88
N LEU A 209 4.08 20.16 -4.63
CA LEU A 209 3.42 21.20 -5.44
C LEU A 209 3.97 21.23 -6.87
N GLU A 210 5.25 20.93 -7.06
CA GLU A 210 5.91 20.88 -8.37
C GLU A 210 5.82 19.51 -9.04
N PHE A 211 5.83 18.40 -8.28
CA PHE A 211 5.88 17.03 -8.81
C PHE A 211 4.53 16.30 -8.76
N GLY A 212 3.42 17.02 -8.91
CA GLY A 212 2.08 16.44 -8.82
C GLY A 212 1.79 15.30 -9.81
N GLU A 213 2.34 15.37 -11.02
CA GLU A 213 2.20 14.29 -12.01
C GLU A 213 2.98 13.03 -11.62
N GLU A 214 4.14 13.17 -10.98
CA GLU A 214 4.92 12.03 -10.47
C GLU A 214 4.17 11.31 -9.35
N LEU A 215 3.55 12.07 -8.44
CA LEU A 215 2.71 11.50 -7.39
C LEU A 215 1.52 10.74 -7.98
N LEU A 216 0.86 11.30 -9.00
CA LEU A 216 -0.26 10.63 -9.69
C LEU A 216 0.19 9.31 -10.34
N ASN A 217 1.34 9.32 -11.02
CA ASN A 217 1.90 8.12 -11.64
C ASN A 217 2.26 7.06 -10.58
N LYS A 218 2.90 7.49 -9.49
CA LYS A 218 3.25 6.60 -8.37
C LYS A 218 2.01 5.98 -7.74
N PHE A 219 0.96 6.77 -7.54
CA PHE A 219 -0.34 6.30 -7.08
C PHE A 219 -0.93 5.24 -8.02
N HIS A 220 -0.95 5.48 -9.33
CA HIS A 220 -1.49 4.50 -10.27
C HIS A 220 -0.72 3.18 -10.26
N ILE A 221 0.62 3.22 -10.22
CA ILE A 221 1.46 2.02 -10.11
C ILE A 221 1.15 1.24 -8.82
N ASN A 222 1.07 1.96 -7.70
CA ASN A 222 0.80 1.36 -6.40
C ASN A 222 -0.63 0.79 -6.33
N TYR A 223 -1.61 1.47 -6.94
CA TYR A 223 -3.00 1.03 -6.99
C TYR A 223 -3.19 -0.17 -7.93
N GLU A 224 -2.53 -0.19 -9.09
CA GLU A 224 -2.51 -1.36 -9.97
C GLU A 224 -1.87 -2.57 -9.26
N THR A 225 -0.81 -2.33 -8.49
CA THR A 225 -0.17 -3.38 -7.66
C THR A 225 -1.15 -3.91 -6.62
N TYR A 226 -1.87 -3.03 -5.94
CA TYR A 226 -2.91 -3.40 -4.98
C TYR A 226 -4.04 -4.23 -5.63
N LEU A 227 -4.50 -3.84 -6.82
CA LEU A 227 -5.52 -4.62 -7.55
C LEU A 227 -4.99 -5.99 -7.96
N LYS A 228 -3.72 -6.09 -8.39
CA LYS A 228 -3.07 -7.36 -8.72
C LYS A 228 -2.81 -8.25 -7.50
N SER A 229 -2.68 -7.68 -6.29
CA SER A 229 -2.55 -8.50 -5.08
C SER A 229 -3.82 -9.30 -4.76
N PHE A 230 -5.01 -8.88 -5.21
CA PHE A 230 -6.22 -9.70 -5.04
C PHE A 230 -6.18 -10.97 -5.88
N SER A 231 -5.79 -10.87 -7.17
CA SER A 231 -5.60 -12.08 -7.97
C SER A 231 -4.47 -12.96 -7.45
N PHE A 232 -3.53 -12.37 -6.70
CA PHE A 232 -2.48 -13.11 -6.02
C PHE A 232 -2.99 -13.86 -4.80
N GLU A 233 -3.85 -13.26 -3.97
CA GLU A 233 -4.46 -13.96 -2.83
C GLU A 233 -5.27 -15.17 -3.28
N ASP A 234 -6.05 -15.02 -4.36
CA ASP A 234 -6.77 -16.14 -4.98
C ASP A 234 -5.79 -17.21 -5.50
N PHE A 235 -4.71 -16.81 -6.17
CA PHE A 235 -3.69 -17.72 -6.66
C PHE A 235 -2.96 -18.49 -5.53
N VAL A 236 -2.66 -17.81 -4.42
CA VAL A 236 -2.05 -18.44 -3.24
C VAL A 236 -3.00 -19.44 -2.63
N LYS A 237 -4.28 -19.11 -2.55
CA LYS A 237 -5.31 -20.01 -2.03
C LYS A 237 -5.43 -21.27 -2.89
N ASP A 238 -5.46 -21.13 -4.21
CA ASP A 238 -5.47 -22.28 -5.14
C ASP A 238 -4.24 -23.17 -4.95
N LEU A 239 -3.07 -22.56 -4.72
CA LEU A 239 -1.82 -23.26 -4.45
C LEU A 239 -1.82 -23.98 -3.09
N GLU A 240 -2.36 -23.35 -2.05
CA GLU A 240 -2.52 -23.96 -0.73
C GLU A 240 -3.54 -25.12 -0.78
N GLU A 241 -4.60 -25.00 -1.58
CA GLU A 241 -5.59 -26.06 -1.83
C GLU A 241 -4.94 -27.26 -2.54
N ASP A 242 -4.16 -27.04 -3.59
CA ASP A 242 -3.42 -28.10 -4.30
C ASP A 242 -2.45 -28.88 -3.39
N VAL A 243 -1.73 -28.17 -2.51
CA VAL A 243 -0.81 -28.77 -1.54
C VAL A 243 -1.60 -29.52 -0.46
N GLY A 244 -2.70 -28.94 0.04
CA GLY A 244 -3.59 -29.60 0.98
C GLY A 244 -4.16 -30.90 0.42
N ASP A 245 -4.60 -30.89 -0.84
CA ASP A 245 -5.07 -32.06 -1.58
C ASP A 245 -4.01 -33.16 -1.69
N PHE A 246 -2.75 -32.78 -1.93
CA PHE A 246 -1.63 -33.71 -1.93
C PHE A 246 -1.43 -34.35 -0.56
N ILE A 247 -1.35 -33.54 0.50
CA ILE A 247 -1.16 -34.01 1.88
C ILE A 247 -2.28 -34.97 2.26
N ASN A 248 -3.53 -34.58 2.04
CA ASN A 248 -4.71 -35.41 2.33
C ASN A 248 -4.65 -36.76 1.59
N LYS A 249 -4.32 -36.77 0.29
CA LYS A 249 -4.18 -38.03 -0.47
C LYS A 249 -3.06 -38.90 0.07
N VAL A 250 -1.93 -38.33 0.47
CA VAL A 250 -0.81 -39.08 1.05
C VAL A 250 -1.19 -39.66 2.42
N GLU A 251 -1.81 -38.86 3.29
CA GLU A 251 -2.28 -39.29 4.60
C GLU A 251 -3.30 -40.42 4.50
N GLU A 252 -4.30 -40.31 3.61
CA GLU A 252 -5.27 -41.39 3.35
C GLU A 252 -4.59 -42.69 2.92
N GLN A 253 -3.57 -42.60 2.05
CA GLN A 253 -2.83 -43.79 1.63
C GLN A 253 -2.02 -44.40 2.77
N ILE A 254 -1.44 -43.58 3.65
CA ILE A 254 -0.68 -44.01 4.82
C ILE A 254 -1.61 -44.65 5.86
N GLN A 255 -2.72 -43.99 6.22
CA GLN A 255 -3.71 -44.53 7.17
C GLN A 255 -4.34 -45.83 6.66
N GLY A 256 -4.76 -45.86 5.39
CA GLY A 256 -5.25 -47.07 4.75
C GLY A 256 -4.22 -48.20 4.75
N PHE A 257 -2.93 -47.84 4.62
CA PHE A 257 -1.84 -48.80 4.72
C PHE A 257 -1.60 -49.28 6.15
N TYR A 258 -1.62 -48.42 7.17
CA TYR A 258 -1.51 -48.82 8.59
C TYR A 258 -2.54 -49.90 8.94
N MET A 259 -3.80 -49.70 8.54
CA MET A 259 -4.85 -50.70 8.76
C MET A 259 -4.55 -52.04 8.07
N GLN A 260 -4.17 -52.03 6.79
CA GLN A 260 -3.88 -53.26 6.03
C GLN A 260 -2.61 -53.98 6.54
N ALA A 261 -1.58 -53.21 6.88
CA ALA A 261 -0.29 -53.69 7.36
C ALA A 261 -0.38 -54.37 8.72
N LEU A 262 -1.28 -53.93 9.59
CA LEU A 262 -1.50 -54.52 10.91
C LEU A 262 -2.53 -55.66 10.87
N ALA A 263 -3.59 -55.51 10.06
CA ALA A 263 -4.67 -56.50 9.97
C ALA A 263 -4.20 -57.84 9.39
N VAL A 264 -3.33 -57.82 8.37
CA VAL A 264 -2.88 -59.03 7.70
C VAL A 264 -2.04 -59.94 8.63
N PRO A 265 -0.98 -59.46 9.30
CA PRO A 265 -0.27 -60.26 10.31
C PRO A 265 -1.15 -60.60 11.52
N GLY A 266 -1.99 -59.67 11.99
CA GLY A 266 -2.89 -59.88 13.12
C GLY A 266 -3.88 -61.01 12.89
N ALA A 267 -4.49 -61.08 11.70
CA ALA A 267 -5.40 -62.16 11.31
C ALA A 267 -4.69 -63.52 11.25
N VAL A 268 -3.44 -63.55 10.77
CA VAL A 268 -2.63 -64.78 10.73
C VAL A 268 -2.29 -65.27 12.14
N ILE A 269 -1.89 -64.38 13.05
CA ILE A 269 -1.58 -64.72 14.45
C ILE A 269 -2.85 -65.24 15.16
N LEU A 270 -3.98 -64.55 15.00
CA LEU A 270 -5.26 -64.95 15.61
C LEU A 270 -5.73 -66.31 15.11
N ALA A 271 -5.67 -66.54 13.78
CA ALA A 271 -6.02 -67.82 13.18
C ALA A 271 -5.08 -68.96 13.65
N SER A 272 -3.81 -68.64 13.91
CA SER A 272 -2.83 -69.59 14.45
C SER A 272 -3.13 -69.94 15.91
N ALA A 273 -3.46 -68.95 16.75
CA ALA A 273 -3.77 -69.15 18.16
C ALA A 273 -5.07 -69.93 18.40
N LEU A 274 -6.12 -69.69 17.58
CA LEU A 274 -7.42 -70.32 17.73
C LEU A 274 -7.44 -71.82 17.41
N ARG A 275 -6.52 -72.31 16.57
CA ARG A 275 -6.69 -73.62 15.92
C ARG A 275 -5.92 -74.78 16.55
N GLY A 276 -5.04 -74.52 17.52
CA GLY A 276 -4.22 -75.54 18.17
C GLY A 276 -3.16 -76.13 17.23
N ALA A 277 -1.95 -76.36 17.72
CA ALA A 277 -0.78 -76.72 16.91
C ALA A 277 -0.79 -78.19 16.42
N GLU A 278 -1.67 -78.55 15.48
CA GLU A 278 -1.55 -79.81 14.73
C GLU A 278 -0.53 -79.69 13.58
N LYS A 279 0.27 -80.75 13.35
CA LYS A 279 1.41 -80.72 12.41
C LYS A 279 1.05 -80.37 10.95
N SER A 280 -0.14 -80.76 10.48
CA SER A 280 -0.64 -80.43 9.14
C SER A 280 -1.14 -78.97 9.03
N VAL A 281 -1.66 -78.43 10.13
CA VAL A 281 -2.15 -77.04 10.23
C VAL A 281 -0.97 -76.05 10.27
N SER A 282 0.16 -76.44 10.86
CA SER A 282 1.38 -75.63 10.92
C SER A 282 1.95 -75.26 9.54
N LEU A 283 1.96 -76.20 8.58
CA LEU A 283 2.48 -75.93 7.22
C LEU A 283 1.59 -74.92 6.47
N ALA A 284 0.27 -75.04 6.61
CA ALA A 284 -0.69 -74.11 6.00
C ALA A 284 -0.59 -72.70 6.61
N LEU A 285 -0.33 -72.60 7.92
CA LEU A 285 -0.11 -71.33 8.61
C LEU A 285 1.21 -70.65 8.23
N ILE A 286 2.29 -71.42 8.06
CA ILE A 286 3.56 -70.89 7.56
C ILE A 286 3.40 -70.38 6.13
N PHE A 287 2.69 -71.12 5.28
CA PHE A 287 2.44 -70.71 3.89
C PHE A 287 1.56 -69.45 3.81
N SER A 288 0.50 -69.36 4.63
CA SER A 288 -0.37 -68.18 4.68
C SER A 288 0.34 -66.96 5.25
N ALA A 289 1.19 -67.12 6.28
CA ALA A 289 2.04 -66.07 6.83
C ALA A 289 3.06 -65.55 5.79
N SER A 290 3.68 -66.44 5.02
CA SER A 290 4.66 -66.10 3.99
C SER A 290 4.00 -65.38 2.80
N LEU A 291 2.81 -65.84 2.38
CA LEU A 291 2.01 -65.18 1.34
C LEU A 291 1.56 -63.78 1.80
N ALA A 292 1.09 -63.66 3.05
CA ALA A 292 0.76 -62.39 3.68
C ALA A 292 1.96 -61.40 3.67
N LEU A 293 3.16 -61.87 3.99
CA LEU A 293 4.38 -61.07 3.95
C LEU A 293 4.67 -60.55 2.54
N LEU A 294 4.58 -61.42 1.54
CA LEU A 294 4.78 -61.08 0.13
C LEU A 294 3.79 -60.01 -0.34
N LEU A 295 2.51 -60.13 0.05
CA LEU A 295 1.47 -59.16 -0.28
C LEU A 295 1.74 -57.80 0.37
N VAL A 296 2.13 -57.78 1.65
CA VAL A 296 2.50 -56.54 2.36
C VAL A 296 3.70 -55.88 1.70
N PHE A 297 4.74 -56.64 1.34
CA PHE A 297 5.92 -56.11 0.64
C PHE A 297 5.58 -55.53 -0.74
N ARG A 298 4.72 -56.19 -1.51
CA ARG A 298 4.25 -55.64 -2.79
C ARG A 298 3.41 -54.37 -2.60
N SER A 299 2.56 -54.34 -1.58
CA SER A 299 1.78 -53.16 -1.21
C SER A 299 2.68 -51.97 -0.85
N LEU A 300 3.72 -52.19 -0.03
CA LEU A 300 4.73 -51.18 0.32
C LEU A 300 5.40 -50.54 -0.90
N ILE A 301 5.79 -51.37 -1.88
CA ILE A 301 6.42 -50.89 -3.12
C ILE A 301 5.41 -50.08 -3.95
N SER A 302 4.16 -50.53 -4.03
CA SER A 302 3.09 -49.84 -4.75
C SER A 302 2.81 -48.46 -4.15
N LYS A 303 2.69 -48.37 -2.81
CA LYS A 303 2.42 -47.12 -2.08
C LYS A 303 3.56 -46.11 -2.21
N LYS A 304 4.81 -46.56 -2.13
CA LYS A 304 5.98 -45.70 -2.41
C LYS A 304 5.94 -45.11 -3.82
N LYS A 305 5.64 -45.94 -4.83
CA LYS A 305 5.51 -45.47 -6.22
C LYS A 305 4.37 -44.48 -6.40
N PHE A 306 3.26 -44.68 -5.68
CA PHE A 306 2.11 -43.78 -5.72
C PHE A 306 2.45 -42.41 -5.11
N ILE A 307 3.02 -42.39 -3.90
CA ILE A 307 3.44 -41.14 -3.23
C ILE A 307 4.42 -40.37 -4.11
N LYS A 308 5.44 -41.05 -4.63
CA LYS A 308 6.42 -40.44 -5.54
C LYS A 308 5.75 -39.83 -6.78
N ARG A 309 4.80 -40.55 -7.40
CA ARG A 309 4.08 -40.05 -8.59
C ARG A 309 3.24 -38.81 -8.29
N ILE A 310 2.55 -38.78 -7.15
CA ILE A 310 1.77 -37.59 -6.81
C ILE A 310 2.70 -36.43 -6.46
N ALA A 311 3.78 -36.66 -5.71
CA ALA A 311 4.79 -35.64 -5.42
C ALA A 311 5.37 -35.04 -6.71
N GLU A 312 5.77 -35.88 -7.67
CA GLU A 312 6.27 -35.45 -8.98
C GLU A 312 5.22 -34.64 -9.76
N ASN A 313 3.95 -35.07 -9.76
CA ASN A 313 2.87 -34.35 -10.43
C ASN A 313 2.61 -32.97 -9.80
N THR A 314 2.54 -32.90 -8.47
CA THR A 314 2.35 -31.65 -7.74
C THR A 314 3.55 -30.72 -7.93
N GLN A 315 4.78 -31.22 -7.85
CA GLN A 315 5.98 -30.45 -8.15
C GLN A 315 5.99 -29.91 -9.58
N THR A 316 5.57 -30.70 -10.56
CA THR A 316 5.47 -30.26 -11.96
C THR A 316 4.46 -29.11 -12.10
N LYS A 317 3.31 -29.20 -11.42
CA LYS A 317 2.30 -28.14 -11.39
C LYS A 317 2.85 -26.85 -10.75
N LEU A 318 3.54 -26.97 -9.62
CA LEU A 318 4.20 -25.85 -8.92
C LEU A 318 5.33 -25.23 -9.77
N GLN A 319 6.10 -26.02 -10.51
CA GLN A 319 7.12 -25.51 -11.43
C GLN A 319 6.51 -24.74 -12.60
N LEU A 320 5.38 -25.21 -13.15
CA LEU A 320 4.64 -24.47 -14.17
C LEU A 320 4.17 -23.13 -13.63
N TYR A 321 3.65 -23.10 -12.40
CA TYR A 321 3.32 -21.85 -11.73
C TYR A 321 4.52 -20.92 -11.58
N LYS A 322 5.67 -21.43 -11.11
CA LYS A 322 6.92 -20.66 -11.02
C LYS A 322 7.34 -20.05 -12.35
N SER A 323 7.23 -20.82 -13.44
CA SER A 323 7.57 -20.35 -14.78
C SER A 323 6.67 -19.22 -15.25
N ARG A 324 5.35 -19.30 -15.00
CA ARG A 324 4.39 -18.23 -15.34
C ARG A 324 4.57 -16.97 -14.49
N THR A 325 5.01 -17.10 -13.24
CA THR A 325 5.36 -15.97 -12.39
C THR A 325 6.56 -15.18 -12.93
N ALA A 326 7.46 -15.81 -13.69
CA ALA A 326 8.63 -15.15 -14.25
C ALA A 326 8.27 -14.00 -15.20
N ASP A 327 7.11 -14.09 -15.87
CA ASP A 327 6.60 -13.11 -16.84
C ASP A 327 5.90 -11.90 -16.19
N ILE A 328 5.80 -11.88 -14.86
CA ILE A 328 5.19 -10.76 -14.13
C ILE A 328 6.17 -9.58 -14.08
N ASN A 329 5.77 -8.44 -14.66
CA ASN A 329 6.57 -7.20 -14.69
C ASN A 329 6.82 -6.58 -13.30
N ASN A 330 5.97 -6.87 -12.32
CA ASN A 330 6.09 -6.34 -10.96
C ASN A 330 7.09 -7.17 -10.13
N ASN A 331 8.25 -6.60 -9.84
CA ASN A 331 9.32 -7.26 -9.08
C ASN A 331 8.93 -7.64 -7.64
N PHE A 332 8.12 -6.82 -6.96
CA PHE A 332 7.69 -7.09 -5.59
C PHE A 332 6.69 -8.25 -5.53
N ALA A 333 5.68 -8.24 -6.41
CA ALA A 333 4.75 -9.36 -6.53
C ALA A 333 5.49 -10.65 -6.90
N LYS A 334 6.42 -10.56 -7.87
CA LYS A 334 7.24 -11.69 -8.33
C LYS A 334 8.08 -12.32 -7.21
N SER A 335 8.71 -11.53 -6.34
CA SER A 335 9.51 -12.07 -5.23
C SER A 335 8.65 -12.81 -4.20
N ILE A 336 7.53 -12.21 -3.78
CA ILE A 336 6.62 -12.81 -2.79
C ILE A 336 5.98 -14.10 -3.34
N ILE A 337 5.51 -14.07 -4.60
CA ILE A 337 4.96 -15.27 -5.27
C ILE A 337 6.00 -16.37 -5.34
N SER A 338 7.23 -16.04 -5.75
CA SER A 338 8.30 -17.03 -5.87
C SER A 338 8.65 -17.65 -4.52
N GLU A 339 8.70 -16.85 -3.46
CA GLU A 339 8.96 -17.32 -2.09
C GLU A 339 7.87 -18.30 -1.61
N LYS A 340 6.58 -17.96 -1.79
CA LYS A 340 5.48 -18.87 -1.43
C LYS A 340 5.48 -20.16 -2.25
N ILE A 341 5.77 -20.09 -3.55
CA ILE A 341 5.90 -21.29 -4.41
C ILE A 341 7.07 -22.15 -3.93
N GLU A 342 8.21 -21.56 -3.58
CA GLU A 342 9.37 -22.30 -3.06
C GLU A 342 9.09 -22.96 -1.71
N ALA A 343 8.38 -22.27 -0.81
CA ALA A 343 7.94 -22.84 0.46
C ALA A 343 7.00 -24.04 0.22
N ALA A 344 6.05 -23.94 -0.70
CA ALA A 344 5.16 -25.04 -1.07
C ALA A 344 5.90 -26.22 -1.71
N MET A 345 6.85 -25.96 -2.62
CA MET A 345 7.71 -27.00 -3.21
C MET A 345 8.53 -27.72 -2.13
N THR A 346 9.03 -26.98 -1.15
CA THR A 346 9.79 -27.53 -0.02
C THR A 346 8.89 -28.42 0.84
N SER A 347 7.70 -27.93 1.20
CA SER A 347 6.69 -28.69 1.95
C SER A 347 6.35 -30.02 1.28
N VAL A 348 6.05 -30.02 -0.03
CA VAL A 348 5.77 -31.26 -0.80
C VAL A 348 6.94 -32.24 -0.73
N THR A 349 8.18 -31.74 -0.85
CA THR A 349 9.40 -32.57 -0.85
C THR A 349 9.67 -33.15 0.54
N GLU A 350 9.45 -32.38 1.60
CA GLU A 350 9.58 -32.84 2.99
C GLU A 350 8.52 -33.88 3.32
N THR A 351 7.24 -33.62 2.99
CA THR A 351 6.15 -34.58 3.19
C THR A 351 6.39 -35.88 2.41
N GLU A 352 6.90 -35.83 1.17
CA GLU A 352 7.27 -37.02 0.41
C GLU A 352 8.33 -37.85 1.15
N LYS A 353 9.41 -37.20 1.61
CA LYS A 353 10.51 -37.86 2.33
C LYS A 353 10.03 -38.50 3.63
N ASP A 354 9.27 -37.76 4.42
CA ASP A 354 8.75 -38.23 5.71
C ASP A 354 7.77 -39.38 5.52
N SER A 355 6.88 -39.29 4.54
CA SER A 355 5.95 -40.37 4.19
C SER A 355 6.67 -41.65 3.75
N ILE A 356 7.73 -41.52 2.94
CA ILE A 356 8.55 -42.68 2.51
C ILE A 356 9.32 -43.28 3.71
N LYS A 357 9.76 -42.44 4.65
CA LYS A 357 10.42 -42.86 5.89
C LYS A 357 9.45 -43.61 6.80
N ASP A 358 8.23 -43.14 6.96
CA ASP A 358 7.20 -43.81 7.76
C ASP A 358 6.83 -45.17 7.18
N ILE A 359 6.67 -45.27 5.86
CA ILE A 359 6.47 -46.56 5.17
C ILE A 359 7.65 -47.52 5.40
N ARG A 360 8.88 -47.00 5.50
CA ARG A 360 10.07 -47.81 5.80
C ARG A 360 10.09 -48.27 7.25
N ASN A 361 9.78 -47.39 8.19
CA ASN A 361 9.66 -47.73 9.61
C ASN A 361 8.59 -48.80 9.82
N LEU A 362 7.44 -48.67 9.15
CA LEU A 362 6.37 -49.67 9.15
C LEU A 362 6.83 -51.03 8.64
N ARG A 363 7.56 -51.05 7.50
CA ARG A 363 8.16 -52.29 6.99
C ARG A 363 9.03 -52.94 8.06
N ASP A 364 9.86 -52.17 8.74
CA ASP A 364 10.81 -52.69 9.72
C ASP A 364 10.09 -53.22 10.98
N ILE A 365 9.01 -52.56 11.41
CA ILE A 365 8.12 -53.05 12.48
C ILE A 365 7.47 -54.38 12.10
N ILE A 366 6.90 -54.49 10.89
CA ILE A 366 6.25 -55.71 10.41
C ILE A 366 7.23 -56.88 10.37
N ILE A 367 8.45 -56.65 9.85
CA ILE A 367 9.52 -57.65 9.86
C ILE A 367 9.86 -58.07 11.29
N SER A 368 9.99 -57.11 12.22
CA SER A 368 10.31 -57.38 13.62
C SER A 368 9.23 -58.20 14.32
N VAL A 369 7.94 -57.86 14.14
CA VAL A 369 6.80 -58.58 14.74
C VAL A 369 6.76 -60.03 14.23
N ILE A 370 7.01 -60.23 12.94
CA ILE A 370 6.96 -61.57 12.34
C ILE A 370 8.20 -62.39 12.70
N ALA A 371 9.39 -61.77 12.77
CA ALA A 371 10.58 -62.42 13.28
C ALA A 371 10.39 -62.87 14.73
N MET A 372 9.81 -62.01 15.57
CA MET A 372 9.46 -62.34 16.95
C MET A 372 8.46 -63.50 17.02
N TYR A 373 7.42 -63.50 16.17
CA TYR A 373 6.47 -64.62 16.07
C TYR A 373 7.16 -65.94 15.67
N LEU A 374 8.04 -65.92 14.67
CA LEU A 374 8.78 -67.12 14.22
C LEU A 374 9.75 -67.64 15.30
N ILE A 375 10.43 -66.74 16.03
CA ILE A 375 11.30 -67.12 17.15
C ILE A 375 10.46 -67.75 18.27
N CYS A 376 9.36 -67.11 18.67
CA CYS A 376 8.45 -67.68 19.67
C CYS A 376 7.91 -69.03 19.22
N ALA A 377 7.43 -69.15 17.98
CA ALA A 377 6.94 -70.40 17.45
C ALA A 377 8.01 -71.50 17.46
N THR A 378 9.25 -71.22 17.08
CA THR A 378 10.33 -72.22 17.03
C THR A 378 10.87 -72.61 18.42
N VAL A 379 10.92 -71.66 19.36
CA VAL A 379 11.36 -71.91 20.75
C VAL A 379 10.30 -72.69 21.53
N PHE A 380 9.03 -72.34 21.40
CA PHE A 380 7.92 -73.03 22.08
C PHE A 380 7.47 -74.31 21.37
N TRP A 381 7.91 -74.60 20.14
CA TRP A 381 7.68 -75.89 19.47
C TRP A 381 8.51 -77.05 20.05
N LYS A 382 9.57 -76.74 20.80
CA LYS A 382 10.47 -77.75 21.41
C LYS A 382 10.05 -78.20 22.82
N PHE A 383 9.04 -77.57 23.41
CA PHE A 383 8.37 -77.99 24.64
C PHE A 383 6.96 -78.48 24.31
#